data_AF-A0A172ZF33-F1
#
_entry.id   AF-A0A172ZF33-F1
#
_cell.length_a   1.000
_cell.length_b   1.000
_cell.length_c   1.000
_cell.angle_alpha   90.00
_cell.angle_beta   90.00
_cell.angle_gamma   90.00
#
_symmetry.space_group_name_H-M   'P 1'
#
loop_
_entity.id
_entity.type
_entity.pdbx_description
1 polymer ?
#
loop_
_entity_poly.entity_id
_entity_poly.type
_entity_poly.pdbx_seq_one_letter_code
_entity_poly.pdbx_strand_id
1 'polypeptide(L)'
;MYMDHGRFVVEDKDISAIWCYRDRDGIHFEDGFRFEMQLQDIVIYPGSIHTVELPAELAFSADKGIEDTIRAAIYQNIGFAEEESI
;
A
#
# COMPACT_ATOMS: atom_id res chain seq x y z
N MET A 1 0.58 5.27 6.72
CA MET A 1 -0.41 4.19 6.46
C MET A 1 -0.49 3.34 7.71
N TYR A 2 -1.64 2.74 8.01
CA TYR A 2 -1.78 1.91 9.21
C TYR A 2 -3.01 1.00 9.16
N MET A 3 -3.04 0.01 10.06
CA MET A 3 -4.18 -0.88 10.28
C MET A 3 -5.03 -0.36 11.44
N ASP A 4 -6.34 -0.26 11.24
CA ASP A 4 -7.31 0.12 12.26
C ASP A 4 -8.55 -0.78 12.21
N HIS A 5 -8.65 -1.71 13.18
CA HIS A 5 -9.77 -2.66 13.29
C HIS A 5 -10.08 -3.43 11.98
N GLY A 6 -9.04 -3.84 11.25
CA GLY A 6 -9.18 -4.55 9.97
C GLY A 6 -9.39 -3.64 8.75
N ARG A 7 -9.30 -2.32 8.94
CA ARG A 7 -9.30 -1.32 7.87
C ARG A 7 -7.87 -0.90 7.60
N PHE A 8 -7.49 -0.89 6.32
CA PHE A 8 -6.20 -0.38 5.89
C PHE A 8 -6.37 1.07 5.46
N VAL A 9 -5.83 2.00 6.26
CA VAL A 9 -5.94 3.44 6.03
C VAL A 9 -4.66 3.92 5.37
N VAL A 10 -4.79 4.47 4.18
CA VAL A 10 -3.68 5.08 3.44
C VAL A 10 -3.83 6.60 3.52
N GLU A 11 -2.76 7.29 3.89
CA GLU A 11 -2.75 8.75 4.01
C GLU A 11 -2.12 9.38 2.77
N ASP A 12 -2.42 10.65 2.52
CA ASP A 12 -1.91 11.38 1.35
C ASP A 12 -0.37 11.43 1.30
N LYS A 13 0.27 11.54 2.48
CA LYS A 13 1.73 11.52 2.60
C LYS A 13 2.36 10.19 2.15
N ASP A 14 1.66 9.06 2.36
CA ASP A 14 2.16 7.75 1.97
C ASP A 14 2.13 7.60 0.45
N ILE A 15 1.02 8.03 -0.14
CA ILE A 15 0.85 8.07 -1.59
C ILE A 15 1.92 8.96 -2.21
N SER A 16 2.07 10.18 -1.70
CA SER A 16 3.09 11.14 -2.15
C SER A 16 4.51 10.56 -2.07
N ALA A 17 4.83 9.81 -1.02
CA ALA A 17 6.12 9.13 -0.88
C ALA A 17 6.34 8.07 -1.97
N ILE A 18 5.32 7.24 -2.27
CA ILE A 18 5.39 6.22 -3.31
C ILE A 18 5.59 6.86 -4.70
N TRP A 19 4.86 7.93 -5.01
CA TRP A 19 5.06 8.69 -6.25
C TRP A 19 6.44 9.32 -6.33
N CYS A 20 7.00 9.75 -5.20
CA CYS A 20 8.38 10.26 -5.15
C CYS A 20 9.39 9.18 -5.55
N TYR A 21 9.26 7.94 -5.05
CA TYR A 21 10.14 6.84 -5.47
C TYR A 21 9.99 6.52 -6.96
N ARG A 22 8.77 6.59 -7.50
CA ARG A 22 8.53 6.36 -8.91
C ARG A 22 9.17 7.43 -9.79
N ASP A 23 8.90 8.70 -9.49
CA ASP A 23 9.31 9.81 -10.34
C ASP A 23 10.81 10.13 -10.19
N ARG A 24 11.38 9.92 -9.00
CA ARG A 24 12.81 10.17 -8.72
C ARG A 24 13.69 8.98 -9.07
N ASP A 25 13.30 7.79 -8.64
CA ASP A 25 14.16 6.59 -8.67
C ASP A 25 13.72 5.58 -9.74
N GLY A 26 12.61 5.83 -10.44
CA GLY A 26 12.07 4.92 -11.46
C GLY A 26 11.45 3.65 -10.88
N ILE A 27 11.22 3.60 -9.57
CA ILE A 27 10.71 2.42 -8.86
C ILE A 27 9.22 2.23 -9.20
N HIS A 28 8.81 1.00 -9.49
CA HIS A 28 7.39 0.72 -9.76
C HIS A 28 6.54 0.97 -8.51
N PHE A 29 5.28 1.35 -8.71
CA PHE A 29 4.38 1.71 -7.61
C PHE A 29 4.25 0.58 -6.58
N GLU A 30 4.14 -0.67 -7.02
CA GLU A 30 4.05 -1.86 -6.15
C GLU A 30 5.29 -2.03 -5.27
N ASP A 31 6.49 -1.84 -5.84
CA ASP A 31 7.75 -1.93 -5.11
C ASP A 31 7.90 -0.79 -4.10
N GLY A 32 7.53 0.44 -4.50
CA GLY A 32 7.51 1.60 -3.61
C GLY A 32 6.50 1.46 -2.48
N PHE A 33 5.32 0.92 -2.78
CA PHE A 33 4.28 0.60 -1.81
C PHE A 33 4.77 -0.44 -0.79
N ARG A 34 5.41 -1.51 -1.26
CA ARG A 34 6.02 -2.53 -0.39
C ARG A 34 7.11 -1.94 0.51
N PHE A 35 7.96 -1.08 -0.03
CA PHE A 35 9.01 -0.43 0.73
C PHE A 35 8.45 0.45 1.86
N GLU A 36 7.42 1.25 1.58
CA GLU A 36 6.75 2.06 2.61
C GLU A 36 6.10 1.21 3.70
N MET A 37 5.45 0.09 3.33
CA MET A 37 4.90 -0.83 4.32
C MET A 37 5.98 -1.39 5.26
N GLN A 38 7.14 -1.76 4.71
CA GLN A 38 8.26 -2.27 5.48
C GLN A 38 8.87 -1.21 6.40
N LEU A 39 9.00 0.04 5.92
CA LEU A 39 9.48 1.16 6.74
C LEU A 39 8.59 1.45 7.94
N GLN A 40 7.28 1.24 7.78
CA GLN A 40 6.27 1.50 8.81
C GLN A 40 5.98 0.27 9.68
N ASP A 41 6.72 -0.83 9.49
CA ASP A 41 6.58 -2.12 10.20
C ASP A 41 5.15 -2.70 10.12
N ILE A 42 4.51 -2.53 8.96
CA ILE A 42 3.14 -2.99 8.72
C ILE A 42 3.16 -4.38 8.10
N VAL A 43 2.66 -5.36 8.85
CA VAL A 43 2.45 -6.72 8.38
C VAL A 43 0.96 -6.95 8.11
N ILE A 44 0.63 -7.40 6.89
CA ILE A 44 -0.74 -7.72 6.48
C ILE A 44 -0.86 -9.23 6.27
N TYR A 45 -1.69 -9.90 7.06
CA TYR A 45 -2.00 -11.33 6.84
C TYR A 45 -3.17 -11.51 5.88
N PRO A 46 -3.23 -12.63 5.13
CA PRO A 46 -4.39 -12.99 4.32
C PRO A 46 -5.70 -12.87 5.09
N GLY A 47 -6.67 -12.14 4.53
CA GLY A 47 -7.99 -11.91 5.14
C GLY A 47 -8.04 -10.84 6.25
N SER A 48 -6.92 -10.18 6.58
CA SER A 48 -6.89 -9.14 7.63
C SER A 48 -7.53 -7.82 7.19
N ILE A 49 -7.54 -7.55 5.89
CA ILE A 49 -8.10 -6.33 5.32
C ILE A 49 -9.53 -6.57 4.88
N HIS A 50 -10.45 -5.87 5.53
CA HIS A 50 -11.87 -5.85 5.19
C HIS A 50 -12.20 -4.68 4.26
N THR A 51 -11.48 -3.57 4.39
CA THR A 51 -11.72 -2.35 3.61
C THR A 51 -10.43 -1.54 3.51
N VAL A 52 -10.22 -0.90 2.36
CA VAL A 52 -9.15 0.09 2.14
C VAL A 52 -9.80 1.47 2.14
N GLU A 53 -9.31 2.35 3.01
CA GLU A 53 -9.79 3.74 3.11
C GLU A 53 -8.74 4.68 2.52
N LEU A 54 -9.18 5.54 1.60
CA LEU A 54 -8.35 6.54 0.93
C LEU A 54 -8.81 7.94 1.33
N PRO A 55 -7.91 8.94 1.32
CA PRO A 55 -8.29 10.33 1.55
C PRO A 55 -9.26 10.76 0.45
N ALA A 56 -10.34 11.47 0.84
CA ALA A 56 -11.38 11.90 -0.09
C ALA A 56 -10.81 12.72 -1.27
N GLU A 57 -9.75 13.48 -1.02
CA GLU A 57 -9.04 14.30 -2.01
C GLU A 57 -8.34 13.45 -3.09
N LEU A 58 -7.93 12.23 -2.73
CA LEU A 58 -7.30 11.27 -3.64
C LEU A 58 -8.30 10.39 -4.39
N ALA A 59 -9.47 10.13 -3.80
CA ALA A 59 -10.58 9.44 -4.46
C ALA A 59 -11.08 10.19 -5.71
N PHE A 60 -10.79 11.50 -5.81
CA PHE A 60 -11.09 12.35 -6.97
C PHE A 60 -9.83 12.85 -7.71
N SER A 61 -8.63 12.37 -7.36
CA SER A 61 -7.40 12.75 -8.07
C SER A 61 -7.35 12.19 -9.50
N ALA A 62 -6.55 12.83 -10.35
CA ALA A 62 -6.51 12.57 -11.80
C ALA A 62 -6.05 11.15 -12.18
N ASP A 63 -5.42 10.41 -11.26
CA ASP A 63 -5.05 9.01 -11.46
C ASP A 63 -6.22 8.09 -11.11
N LYS A 64 -7.18 8.03 -12.04
CA LYS A 64 -8.30 7.07 -12.04
C LYS A 64 -7.75 5.64 -12.07
N GLY A 65 -7.43 5.10 -10.91
CA GLY A 65 -6.85 3.76 -10.78
C GLY A 65 -5.93 3.57 -9.58
N ILE A 66 -5.68 4.61 -8.78
CA ILE A 66 -4.83 4.45 -7.60
C ILE A 66 -5.43 3.48 -6.58
N GLU A 67 -6.76 3.50 -6.39
CA GLU A 67 -7.44 2.53 -5.53
C GLU A 67 -7.28 1.11 -6.06
N ASP A 68 -7.47 0.90 -7.36
CA ASP A 68 -7.29 -0.40 -8.00
C ASP A 68 -5.83 -0.87 -7.93
N THR A 69 -4.88 0.06 -8.02
CA THR A 69 -3.44 -0.22 -7.92
C THR A 69 -3.07 -0.62 -6.50
N ILE A 70 -3.53 0.10 -5.49
CA ILE A 70 -3.32 -0.26 -4.08
C ILE A 70 -3.99 -1.60 -3.78
N ARG A 71 -5.20 -1.81 -4.28
CA ARG A 71 -5.94 -3.06 -4.12
C ARG A 71 -5.19 -4.23 -4.78
N ALA A 72 -4.70 -4.06 -6.00
CA ALA A 72 -3.88 -5.05 -6.69
C ALA A 72 -2.57 -5.30 -5.95
N ALA A 73 -1.87 -4.26 -5.53
CA ALA A 73 -0.63 -4.35 -4.76
C ALA A 73 -0.85 -5.12 -3.45
N ILE A 74 -1.94 -4.82 -2.72
CA ILE A 74 -2.36 -5.59 -1.55
C ILE A 74 -2.55 -7.05 -1.98
N TYR A 75 -3.47 -7.37 -2.89
CA TYR A 75 -3.78 -8.76 -3.27
C TYR A 75 -2.60 -9.57 -3.81
N GLN A 76 -1.72 -8.95 -4.59
CA GLN A 76 -0.52 -9.59 -5.13
C GLN A 76 0.58 -9.75 -4.07
N ASN A 77 0.61 -8.88 -3.06
CA ASN A 77 1.61 -8.90 -1.98
C ASN A 77 1.09 -9.43 -0.64
N ILE A 78 -0.17 -9.91 -0.50
CA ILE A 78 -0.61 -10.69 0.68
C ILE A 78 -0.01 -12.12 0.69
N GLY A 79 1.23 -12.26 0.23
CA GLY A 79 2.09 -13.41 0.44
C GLY A 79 3.09 -13.09 1.56
N PHE A 80 2.61 -12.80 2.77
CA PHE A 80 3.45 -12.94 3.97
C PHE A 80 3.41 -14.42 4.42
N ALA A 81 4.19 -15.23 3.72
CA ALA A 81 4.87 -16.46 4.14
C ALA A 81 5.74 -16.84 2.92
N GLU A 82 7.06 -16.89 3.02
CA GLU A 82 7.78 -17.72 3.97
C GLU A 82 8.74 -16.89 4.84
N GLU A 83 8.50 -16.87 6.16
CA GLU A 83 9.64 -16.92 7.06
C GLU A 83 10.33 -18.26 6.78
N GLU A 84 11.49 -18.22 6.12
CA GLU A 84 12.44 -19.32 6.16
C GLU A 84 12.78 -19.57 7.64
N SER A 85 12.05 -20.51 8.25
CA SER A 85 12.48 -21.14 9.48
C SER A 85 13.64 -22.07 9.14
N ILE A 86 14.84 -21.58 9.41
CA ILE A 86 16.11 -22.31 9.37
C ILE A 86 16.10 -23.48 10.36
#